data_AF-A0A433IQR2-F1
#
_entry.id   AF-A0A433IQR2-F1
#
_cell.length_a   1.000
_cell.length_b   1.000
_cell.length_c   1.000
_cell.angle_alpha   90.00
_cell.angle_beta   90.00
_cell.angle_gamma   90.00
#
_symmetry.space_group_name_H-M   'P 1'
#
loop_
_entity.id
_entity.type
_entity.pdbx_description
1 polymer ?
#
loop_
_entity_poly.entity_id
_entity_poly.type
_entity_poly.pdbx_seq_one_letter_code
_entity_poly.pdbx_strand_id
1 'polypeptide(L)'
;MDARKAVERAAAAVEAAEAEVTRTREERDAALCDAAASGAPKARIARAAEMSRSHVVGIIEKGAGRARGGDVLARVANSAAAARAARSARREAVAARDALLVQVSDAKQLTAAEAARIAGVPPSIISDERARQRAATEPSG
;
A
#
# COMPACT_ATOMS: atom_id res chain seq x y z
N MET A 1 1.52 26.23 11.39
CA MET A 1 0.82 24.96 11.14
C MET A 1 0.72 24.22 12.47
N ASP A 2 -0.44 23.70 12.86
CA ASP A 2 -0.61 22.99 14.14
C ASP A 2 -0.03 21.57 14.02
N ALA A 3 1.04 21.28 14.77
CA ALA A 3 1.76 20.01 14.72
C ALA A 3 0.86 18.81 15.00
N ARG A 4 -0.09 18.95 15.94
CA ARG A 4 -1.05 17.91 16.26
C ARG A 4 -1.93 17.58 15.05
N LYS A 5 -2.53 18.61 14.43
CA LYS A 5 -3.34 18.43 13.21
C LYS A 5 -2.55 17.86 12.04
N ALA A 6 -1.26 18.18 11.93
CA ALA A 6 -0.40 17.61 10.90
C ALA A 6 -0.22 16.10 11.10
N VAL A 7 0.05 15.66 12.34
CA VAL A 7 0.17 14.25 12.69
C VAL A 7 -1.16 13.50 12.51
N GLU A 8 -2.28 14.08 12.93
CA GLU A 8 -3.63 13.51 12.73
C GLU A 8 -3.92 13.29 11.23
N ARG A 9 -3.59 14.26 10.38
CA ARG A 9 -3.75 14.13 8.92
C ARG A 9 -2.84 13.06 8.32
N ALA A 10 -1.60 12.97 8.77
CA ALA A 10 -0.67 11.95 8.28
C ALA A 10 -1.14 10.53 8.69
N ALA A 11 -1.66 10.38 9.90
CA ALA A 11 -2.28 9.12 10.34
C ALA A 11 -3.48 8.76 9.46
N ALA A 12 -4.40 9.69 9.25
CA ALA A 12 -5.56 9.49 8.39
C ALA A 12 -5.20 9.17 6.93
N ALA A 13 -4.10 9.74 6.41
CA ALA A 13 -3.61 9.43 5.07
C ALA A 13 -3.09 7.99 4.96
N VAL A 14 -2.42 7.47 5.99
CA VAL A 14 -2.01 6.06 6.05
C VAL A 14 -3.23 5.15 6.07
N GLU A 15 -4.21 5.41 6.95
CA GLU A 15 -5.45 4.63 7.04
C GLU A 15 -6.21 4.62 5.70
N ALA A 16 -6.34 5.77 5.04
CA ALA A 16 -6.96 5.87 3.72
C ALA A 16 -6.19 5.05 2.66
N ALA A 17 -4.86 5.08 2.68
CA ALA A 17 -4.05 4.29 1.77
C ALA A 17 -4.15 2.78 2.06
N GLU A 18 -4.33 2.37 3.32
CA GLU A 18 -4.55 0.97 3.69
C GLU A 18 -5.92 0.46 3.25
N ALA A 19 -6.96 1.26 3.40
CA ALA A 19 -8.28 0.98 2.86
C ALA A 19 -8.23 0.82 1.33
N GLU A 20 -7.51 1.72 0.65
CA GLU A 20 -7.34 1.68 -0.80
C GLU A 20 -6.56 0.46 -1.29
N VAL A 21 -5.51 0.04 -0.57
CA VAL A 21 -4.80 -1.22 -0.85
C VAL A 21 -5.73 -2.42 -0.73
N THR A 22 -6.63 -2.43 0.26
CA THR A 22 -7.59 -3.50 0.45
C THR A 22 -8.60 -3.54 -0.70
N ARG A 23 -9.23 -2.40 -1.00
CA ARG A 23 -10.19 -2.26 -2.11
C ARG A 23 -9.60 -2.69 -3.45
N THR A 24 -8.44 -2.14 -3.82
CA THR A 24 -7.80 -2.45 -5.11
C THR A 24 -7.30 -3.89 -5.19
N ARG A 25 -6.92 -4.51 -4.07
CA ARG A 25 -6.61 -5.94 -4.02
C ARG A 25 -7.85 -6.79 -4.33
N GLU A 26 -8.98 -6.48 -3.69
CA GLU A 26 -10.23 -7.21 -3.91
C GLU A 26 -10.71 -7.05 -5.36
N GLU A 27 -10.66 -5.84 -5.92
CA GLU A 27 -10.99 -5.56 -7.32
C GLU A 27 -10.09 -6.32 -8.29
N ARG A 28 -8.78 -6.37 -8.01
CA ARG A 28 -7.84 -7.17 -8.79
C ARG A 28 -8.20 -8.65 -8.71
N ASP A 29 -8.43 -9.19 -7.52
CA ASP A 29 -8.72 -10.60 -7.31
C ASP A 29 -10.05 -11.00 -8.00
N ALA A 30 -11.06 -10.11 -7.97
CA ALA A 30 -12.29 -10.26 -8.73
C ALA A 30 -12.05 -10.25 -10.25
N ALA A 31 -11.22 -9.32 -10.76
CA ALA A 31 -10.88 -9.27 -12.18
C ALA A 31 -10.16 -10.54 -12.68
N LEU A 32 -9.29 -11.13 -11.85
CA LEU A 32 -8.63 -12.41 -12.14
C LEU A 32 -9.67 -13.54 -12.28
N CYS A 33 -10.62 -13.59 -11.34
CA CYS A 33 -11.70 -14.59 -11.36
C CYS A 33 -12.64 -14.39 -12.57
N ASP A 34 -13.06 -13.15 -12.85
CA ASP A 34 -13.92 -12.81 -14.00
C ASP A 34 -13.25 -13.17 -15.34
N ALA A 35 -11.95 -12.92 -15.48
CA ALA A 35 -11.19 -13.31 -16.67
C ALA A 35 -11.14 -14.84 -16.85
N ALA A 36 -10.95 -15.58 -15.75
CA ALA A 36 -10.97 -17.04 -15.78
C ALA A 36 -12.36 -17.59 -16.14
N ALA A 37 -13.42 -17.04 -15.55
CA ALA A 37 -14.81 -17.38 -15.86
C ALA A 37 -15.20 -17.06 -17.31
N SER A 38 -14.53 -16.07 -17.92
CA SER A 38 -14.69 -15.71 -19.33
C SER A 38 -13.83 -16.58 -20.28
N GLY A 39 -13.16 -17.62 -19.75
CA GLY A 39 -12.36 -18.57 -20.54
C GLY A 39 -10.94 -18.11 -20.87
N ALA A 40 -10.45 -17.01 -20.28
CA ALA A 40 -9.08 -16.56 -20.55
C ALA A 40 -8.06 -17.57 -19.98
N PRO A 41 -7.01 -17.96 -20.74
CA PRO A 41 -6.01 -18.89 -20.23
C PRO A 41 -5.28 -18.33 -19.00
N LYS A 42 -5.16 -19.14 -17.94
CA LYS A 42 -4.51 -18.74 -16.66
C LYS A 42 -3.11 -18.12 -16.86
N ALA A 43 -2.34 -18.61 -17.85
CA ALA A 43 -1.03 -18.04 -18.19
C ALA A 43 -1.11 -16.63 -18.80
N ARG A 44 -2.14 -16.33 -19.59
CA ARG A 44 -2.37 -14.98 -20.14
C ARG A 44 -2.86 -14.02 -19.05
N ILE A 45 -3.73 -14.48 -18.15
CA ILE A 45 -4.17 -13.72 -16.97
C ILE A 45 -2.95 -13.36 -16.10
N ALA A 46 -2.09 -14.34 -15.79
CA ALA A 46 -0.89 -14.11 -14.99
C ALA A 46 0.07 -13.10 -15.61
N ARG A 47 0.27 -13.18 -16.94
CA ARG A 47 1.06 -12.18 -17.69
C ARG A 47 0.44 -10.78 -17.62
N ALA A 48 -0.86 -10.66 -17.88
CA ALA A 48 -1.56 -9.38 -17.81
C ALA A 48 -1.51 -8.75 -16.41
N ALA A 49 -1.61 -9.57 -15.36
CA ALA A 49 -1.52 -9.12 -13.98
C ALA A 49 -0.08 -8.81 -13.51
N GLU A 50 0.94 -9.21 -14.29
CA GLU A 50 2.35 -9.26 -13.85
C GLU A 50 2.52 -10.02 -12.52
N MET A 51 1.88 -11.19 -12.43
CA MET A 51 1.88 -12.03 -11.23
C MET A 51 2.37 -13.44 -11.55
N SER A 52 2.89 -14.14 -10.54
CA SER A 52 3.25 -15.55 -10.70
C SER A 52 2.01 -16.39 -10.99
N ARG A 53 2.17 -17.38 -11.88
CA ARG A 53 1.07 -18.28 -12.27
C ARG A 53 0.48 -19.01 -11.06
N SER A 54 1.32 -19.47 -10.14
CA SER A 54 0.88 -20.18 -8.93
C SER A 54 -0.03 -19.30 -8.05
N HIS A 55 0.31 -18.02 -7.88
CA HIS A 55 -0.49 -17.08 -7.10
C HIS A 55 -1.84 -16.81 -7.78
N VAL A 56 -1.85 -16.58 -9.09
CA VAL A 56 -3.10 -16.38 -9.85
C VAL A 56 -4.00 -17.61 -9.81
N VAL A 57 -3.43 -18.81 -9.96
CA VAL A 57 -4.16 -20.08 -9.82
C VAL A 57 -4.79 -20.19 -8.43
N GLY A 58 -4.02 -19.94 -7.36
CA GLY A 58 -4.52 -20.01 -5.99
C GLY A 58 -5.62 -19.00 -5.66
N ILE A 59 -5.64 -17.83 -6.33
CA ILE A 59 -6.74 -16.86 -6.22
C ILE A 59 -7.99 -17.38 -6.96
N ILE A 60 -7.82 -17.79 -8.22
CA ILE A 60 -8.94 -18.25 -9.08
C ILE A 60 -9.61 -19.49 -8.48
N GLU A 61 -8.86 -20.42 -7.90
CA GLU A 61 -9.42 -21.65 -7.31
C GLU A 61 -10.24 -21.40 -6.05
N LYS A 62 -9.99 -20.29 -5.35
CA LYS A 62 -10.74 -19.90 -4.13
C LYS A 62 -11.89 -18.94 -4.42
N GLY A 63 -11.84 -18.25 -5.56
CA GLY A 63 -12.79 -17.21 -5.93
C GLY A 63 -13.88 -17.70 -6.89
N ALA A 64 -15.03 -17.03 -6.85
CA ALA A 64 -16.06 -17.16 -7.87
C ALA A 64 -15.97 -15.96 -8.82
N GLY A 65 -15.82 -16.24 -10.11
CA GLY A 65 -15.82 -15.21 -11.17
C GLY A 65 -17.12 -15.19 -11.94
N ARG A 66 -17.44 -14.06 -12.55
CA ARG A 66 -18.54 -13.92 -13.51
C ARG A 66 -17.99 -13.66 -14.90
N ALA A 67 -18.50 -14.38 -15.89
CA ALA A 67 -18.14 -14.11 -17.28
C ALA A 67 -18.56 -12.67 -17.66
N ARG A 68 -17.65 -11.93 -18.30
CA ARG A 68 -17.82 -10.53 -18.69
C ARG A 68 -17.48 -10.36 -20.16
N GLY A 69 -18.28 -9.56 -20.88
CA GLY A 69 -17.95 -9.16 -22.25
C GLY A 69 -16.77 -8.17 -22.33
N GLY A 70 -16.23 -7.97 -23.54
CA GLY A 70 -15.12 -7.03 -23.80
C GLY A 70 -13.74 -7.56 -23.39
N ASP A 71 -12.74 -6.68 -23.37
CA ASP A 71 -11.34 -7.07 -23.10
C ASP A 71 -11.09 -7.35 -21.60
N VAL A 72 -11.24 -8.62 -21.23
CA VAL A 72 -10.99 -9.13 -19.87
C VAL A 72 -9.52 -9.01 -19.46
N LEU A 73 -8.57 -9.11 -20.40
CA LEU A 73 -7.13 -9.06 -20.06
C LEU A 73 -6.68 -7.63 -19.80
N ALA A 74 -7.21 -6.65 -20.55
CA ALA A 74 -6.98 -5.24 -20.25
C ALA A 74 -7.52 -4.86 -18.86
N ARG A 75 -8.70 -5.36 -18.48
CA ARG A 75 -9.24 -5.14 -17.12
C ARG A 75 -8.36 -5.73 -16.03
N VAL A 76 -7.83 -6.94 -16.23
CA VAL A 76 -6.87 -7.55 -15.31
C VAL A 76 -5.59 -6.71 -15.19
N ALA A 77 -5.06 -6.23 -16.31
CA ALA A 77 -3.86 -5.39 -16.30
C ALA A 77 -4.10 -4.08 -15.52
N ASN A 78 -5.22 -3.40 -15.78
CA ASN A 78 -5.57 -2.15 -15.13
C ASN A 78 -5.81 -2.33 -13.62
N SER A 79 -6.54 -3.36 -13.20
CA SER A 79 -6.79 -3.61 -11.77
C SER A 79 -5.51 -4.03 -11.04
N ALA A 80 -4.64 -4.82 -11.68
CA ALA A 80 -3.34 -5.17 -11.12
C ALA A 80 -2.41 -3.96 -10.99
N ALA A 81 -2.40 -3.06 -11.99
CA ALA A 81 -1.66 -1.81 -11.94
C ALA A 81 -2.16 -0.89 -10.81
N ALA A 82 -3.48 -0.74 -10.66
CA ALA A 82 -4.08 0.02 -9.56
C ALA A 82 -3.70 -0.55 -8.19
N ALA A 83 -3.74 -1.88 -8.02
CA ALA A 83 -3.33 -2.53 -6.78
C ALA A 83 -1.83 -2.34 -6.47
N ARG A 84 -0.96 -2.26 -7.49
CA ARG A 84 0.46 -1.90 -7.31
C ARG A 84 0.62 -0.45 -6.90
N ALA A 85 -0.07 0.46 -7.59
CA ALA A 85 -0.03 1.90 -7.30
C ALA A 85 -0.51 2.20 -5.86
N ALA A 86 -1.60 1.58 -5.42
CA ALA A 86 -2.08 1.72 -4.04
C ALA A 86 -1.05 1.26 -3.00
N ARG A 87 -0.34 0.15 -3.26
CA ARG A 87 0.74 -0.32 -2.36
C ARG A 87 1.91 0.65 -2.30
N SER A 88 2.29 1.24 -3.43
CA SER A 88 3.32 2.28 -3.48
C SER A 88 2.88 3.52 -2.71
N ALA A 89 1.66 4.01 -2.94
CA ALA A 89 1.10 5.15 -2.23
C ALA A 89 1.02 4.92 -0.71
N ARG A 90 0.65 3.71 -0.26
CA ARG A 90 0.70 3.34 1.16
C ARG A 90 2.12 3.44 1.72
N ARG A 91 3.12 2.94 1.02
CA ARG A 91 4.53 3.02 1.46
C ARG A 91 4.98 4.46 1.58
N GLU A 92 4.63 5.30 0.61
CA GLU A 92 4.93 6.74 0.62
C GLU A 92 4.23 7.45 1.78
N ALA A 93 2.96 7.14 2.04
CA ALA A 93 2.20 7.72 3.17
C ALA A 93 2.82 7.33 4.52
N VAL A 94 3.23 6.06 4.69
CA VAL A 94 3.92 5.60 5.90
C VAL A 94 5.26 6.31 6.08
N ALA A 95 6.06 6.41 5.02
CA ALA A 95 7.34 7.11 5.06
C ALA A 95 7.16 8.60 5.40
N ALA A 96 6.18 9.27 4.78
CA ALA A 96 5.87 10.66 5.06
C ALA A 96 5.40 10.89 6.49
N ARG A 97 4.56 9.99 7.03
CA ARG A 97 4.14 10.01 8.44
C ARG A 97 5.35 9.84 9.35
N ASP A 98 6.17 8.83 9.14
CA ASP A 98 7.30 8.52 10.02
C ASP A 98 8.33 9.68 10.02
N ALA A 99 8.63 10.24 8.85
CA ALA A 99 9.47 11.43 8.72
C ALA A 99 8.87 12.65 9.44
N LEU A 100 7.56 12.87 9.33
CA LEU A 100 6.87 13.94 10.05
C LEU A 100 6.97 13.75 11.57
N LEU A 101 6.82 12.51 12.07
CA LEU A 101 6.94 12.21 13.51
C LEU A 101 8.33 12.56 14.05
N VAL A 102 9.39 12.26 13.30
CA VAL A 102 10.76 12.68 13.66
C VAL A 102 10.87 14.21 13.67
N GLN A 103 10.39 14.89 12.63
CA GLN A 103 10.47 16.35 12.52
C GLN A 103 9.76 17.07 13.68
N VAL A 104 8.52 16.69 14.03
CA VAL A 104 7.78 17.35 15.11
C VAL A 104 8.38 17.05 16.48
N SER A 105 8.97 15.87 16.66
CA SER A 105 9.69 15.50 17.89
C SER A 105 11.00 16.28 18.03
N ASP A 106 11.77 16.40 16.95
CA ASP A 106 13.08 17.09 16.96
C ASP A 106 12.89 18.61 17.12
N ALA A 107 11.83 19.16 16.54
CA ALA A 107 11.41 20.54 16.72
C ALA A 107 10.80 20.81 18.12
N LYS A 108 10.68 19.79 18.98
CA LYS A 108 10.08 19.87 20.33
C LYS A 108 8.65 20.42 20.33
N GLN A 109 7.93 20.28 19.22
CA GLN A 109 6.52 20.71 19.10
C GLN A 109 5.58 19.72 19.78
N LEU A 110 5.95 18.44 19.74
CA LEU A 110 5.30 17.34 20.43
C LEU A 110 6.38 16.44 21.05
N THR A 111 6.07 15.78 22.16
CA THR A 111 6.94 14.69 22.63
C THR A 111 6.82 13.49 21.68
N ALA A 112 7.87 12.67 21.59
CA ALA A 112 7.83 11.44 20.78
C ALA A 112 6.67 10.52 21.18
N ALA A 113 6.37 10.43 22.49
CA ALA A 113 5.26 9.63 22.99
C ALA A 113 3.89 10.19 22.57
N GLU A 114 3.70 11.51 22.57
CA GLU A 114 2.46 12.14 22.12
C GLU A 114 2.28 12.00 20.60
N ALA A 115 3.31 12.29 19.82
CA ALA A 115 3.27 12.17 18.37
C ALA A 115 2.96 10.73 17.94
N ALA A 116 3.62 9.74 18.55
CA ALA A 116 3.37 8.32 18.31
C ALA A 116 1.94 7.91 18.69
N ARG A 117 1.41 8.41 19.83
CA ARG A 117 0.04 8.15 20.26
C ARG A 117 -0.99 8.71 19.28
N ILE A 118 -0.83 9.94 18.81
CA ILE A 118 -1.73 10.56 17.82
C ILE A 118 -1.70 9.78 16.51
N ALA A 119 -0.52 9.34 16.08
CA ALA A 119 -0.35 8.56 14.86
C ALA A 119 -0.75 7.08 14.98
N GLY A 120 -1.13 6.60 16.18
CA GLY A 120 -1.50 5.21 16.40
C GLY A 120 -0.35 4.21 16.25
N VAL A 121 0.89 4.64 16.49
CA VAL A 121 2.09 3.81 16.31
C VAL A 121 2.91 3.64 17.59
N PRO A 122 3.73 2.59 17.69
CA PRO A 122 4.72 2.47 18.77
C PRO A 122 5.75 3.61 18.74
N PRO A 123 6.19 4.15 19.90
CA PRO A 123 7.23 5.18 19.95
C PRO A 123 8.57 4.78 19.31
N SER A 124 8.85 3.47 19.22
CA SER A 124 10.07 2.94 18.59
C SER A 124 10.17 3.32 17.11
N ILE A 125 9.06 3.55 16.41
CA ILE A 125 9.06 3.99 15.02
C ILE A 125 9.84 5.29 14.84
N ILE A 126 9.76 6.22 15.80
CA ILE A 126 10.46 7.50 15.73
C ILE A 126 11.97 7.30 15.92
N SER A 127 12.39 6.42 16.83
CA SER A 127 13.82 6.11 17.00
C SER A 127 14.39 5.36 15.81
N ASP A 128 13.64 4.39 15.27
CA ASP A 128 14.04 3.58 14.12
C ASP A 128 14.16 4.46 12.88
N GLU A 129 13.20 5.35 12.65
CA GLU A 129 13.22 6.29 11.53
C GLU A 129 14.38 7.29 11.66
N ARG A 130 14.65 7.80 12.86
CA ARG A 130 15.82 8.66 13.09
C ARG A 130 17.12 7.92 12.80
N ALA A 131 17.23 6.64 13.17
CA ALA A 131 18.39 5.81 12.85
C ALA A 131 18.53 5.60 11.33
N ARG A 132 17.43 5.33 10.62
CA ARG A 132 17.40 5.22 9.15
C ARG A 132 17.87 6.51 8.46
N GLN A 133 17.39 7.67 8.91
CA GLN A 133 17.78 8.97 8.35
C GLN A 133 19.27 9.25 8.55
N ARG A 134 19.84 8.93 9.72
CA ARG A 134 21.28 9.06 9.97
C ARG A 134 22.11 8.18 9.04
N ALA A 135 21.74 6.90 8.92
CA ALA A 135 22.42 5.96 8.03
C ALA A 135 22.36 6.39 6.56
N ALA A 136 21.29 7.08 6.13
CA ALA A 136 21.17 7.61 4.77
C ALA A 136 22.07 8.84 4.49
N THR A 137 22.53 9.53 5.54
CA THR A 137 23.44 10.70 5.43
C THR A 137 24.91 10.38 5.62
N GLU A 138 25.27 9.18 6.08
CA GLU A 138 26.67 8.75 6.18
C GLU A 138 27.17 8.33 4.77
N PRO A 139 28.25 8.94 4.24
CA PRO A 139 28.83 8.47 3.00
C PRO A 139 29.33 7.04 3.23
N SER A 140 28.96 6.13 2.32
CA SER A 140 29.59 4.81 2.28
C SER A 140 31.08 5.02 2.03
N GLY A 141 31.87 4.89 3.10
CA GLY A 141 33.32 5.07 3.08
C GLY A 141 34.02 4.04 2.21
#